data_AF-A0A967AIC2-F1
#
_entry.id   AF-A0A967AIC2-F1
#
_cell.length_a   1.000
_cell.length_b   1.000
_cell.length_c   1.000
_cell.angle_alpha   90.00
_cell.angle_beta   90.00
_cell.angle_gamma   90.00
#
_symmetry.space_group_name_H-M   'P 1'
#
loop_
_entity.id
_entity.type
_entity.pdbx_description
1 polymer ?
#
loop_
_entity_poly.entity_id
_entity_poly.type
_entity_poly.pdbx_seq_one_letter_code
_entity_poly.pdbx_strand_id
1 'polypeptide(L)'
;MKRYRQDPKKLRRLSPAEARWLDAAPLDYSDIPPLGEDFFAKATEAWPPTKQQLTIRLDTDVLTWLKASGRGYQTRINRILRAVMESRPRRRARARRKAHTRTEQAAR
;
A
#
# COMPACT_ATOMS: atom_id res chain seq x y z
N MET A 1 -6.82 -8.97 -13.50
CA MET A 1 -5.52 -9.44 -12.96
C MET A 1 -5.77 -10.64 -12.06
N LYS A 2 -5.28 -11.83 -12.44
CA LYS A 2 -5.34 -13.02 -11.59
C LYS A 2 -4.39 -12.79 -10.40
N ARG A 3 -4.92 -12.86 -9.17
CA ARG A 3 -4.09 -12.82 -7.96
C ARG A 3 -3.44 -14.18 -7.81
N TYR A 4 -2.18 -14.32 -8.22
CA TYR A 4 -1.37 -15.49 -7.91
C TYR A 4 -1.00 -15.43 -6.43
N ARG A 5 -1.91 -15.90 -5.56
CA ARG A 5 -1.57 -16.24 -4.19
C ARG A 5 -1.19 -17.71 -4.22
N GLN A 6 0.10 -18.02 -4.16
CA GLN A 6 0.53 -19.40 -3.99
C GLN A 6 0.01 -19.92 -2.65
N ASP A 7 -0.65 -21.06 -2.67
CA ASP A 7 -1.06 -21.76 -1.45
C ASP A 7 0.17 -22.49 -0.93
N PRO A 8 0.69 -22.16 0.27
CA PRO A 8 1.90 -22.77 0.81
C PRO A 8 1.78 -24.29 0.98
N LYS A 9 0.55 -24.83 1.00
CA LYS A 9 0.29 -26.28 1.09
C LYS A 9 0.25 -26.98 -0.29
N LYS A 10 0.21 -26.22 -1.39
CA LYS A 10 0.20 -26.73 -2.77
C LYS A 10 1.40 -26.23 -3.57
N LEU A 11 2.60 -26.32 -2.98
CA LEU A 11 3.83 -26.04 -3.69
C LEU A 11 4.11 -27.16 -4.71
N ARG A 12 4.54 -26.78 -5.91
CA ARG A 12 5.05 -27.73 -6.91
C ARG A 12 6.33 -28.36 -6.34
N ARG A 13 6.37 -29.69 -6.27
CA ARG A 13 7.60 -30.41 -5.92
C ARG A 13 8.46 -30.55 -7.18
N LEU A 14 9.75 -30.27 -7.04
CA LEU A 14 10.74 -30.48 -8.11
C LEU A 14 11.09 -31.97 -8.18
N SER A 15 11.30 -32.46 -9.40
CA SER A 15 11.89 -33.78 -9.62
C SER A 15 13.40 -33.76 -9.30
N PRO A 16 14.02 -34.93 -9.02
CA PRO A 16 15.46 -35.00 -8.77
C PRO A 16 16.33 -34.45 -9.92
N ALA A 17 15.88 -34.58 -11.17
CA ALA A 17 16.60 -34.06 -12.33
C ALA A 17 16.54 -32.52 -12.41
N GLU A 18 15.38 -31.93 -12.12
CA GLU A 18 15.21 -30.46 -12.09
C GLU A 18 16.00 -29.81 -10.96
N ALA A 19 16.04 -30.44 -9.78
CA ALA A 19 16.84 -29.95 -8.65
C ALA A 19 18.33 -29.91 -9.01
N ARG A 20 18.85 -30.99 -9.62
CA ARG A 20 20.24 -31.06 -10.09
C ARG A 20 20.57 -29.98 -11.13
N TRP A 21 19.63 -29.65 -12.01
CA TRP A 21 19.82 -28.59 -13.00
C TRP A 21 19.90 -27.20 -12.34
N LEU A 22 19.10 -26.97 -11.30
CA LEU A 22 19.11 -25.71 -10.55
C LEU A 22 20.41 -25.53 -9.76
N ASP A 23 20.98 -26.62 -9.24
CA ASP A 23 22.25 -26.59 -8.49
C ASP A 23 23.48 -26.48 -9.40
N ALA A 24 23.40 -26.99 -10.64
CA ALA A 24 24.54 -27.04 -11.56
C ALA A 24 24.87 -25.69 -12.21
N ALA A 25 23.93 -24.75 -12.25
CA ALA A 25 24.11 -23.45 -12.88
C ALA A 25 24.33 -22.35 -11.83
N PRO A 26 25.49 -21.66 -11.81
CA PRO A 26 25.66 -20.50 -10.95
C PRO A 26 24.70 -19.39 -11.37
N LEU A 27 23.91 -18.89 -10.42
CA LEU A 27 23.01 -17.76 -10.65
C LEU A 27 23.84 -16.47 -10.71
N ASP A 28 23.66 -15.71 -11.78
CA ASP A 28 24.22 -14.36 -11.90
C ASP A 28 23.33 -13.38 -11.13
N TYR A 29 23.92 -12.63 -10.21
CA TYR A 29 23.27 -11.61 -9.39
C TYR A 29 23.81 -10.21 -9.68
N SER A 30 24.60 -10.03 -10.74
CA SER A 30 25.26 -8.75 -11.07
C SER A 30 24.27 -7.60 -11.30
N ASP A 31 23.04 -7.91 -11.72
CA ASP A 31 21.95 -6.98 -11.96
C ASP A 31 21.09 -6.69 -10.71
N ILE A 32 21.22 -7.49 -9.66
CA ILE A 32 20.40 -7.40 -8.43
C ILE A 32 21.33 -7.34 -7.22
N PRO A 33 21.87 -6.13 -6.89
CA PRO A 33 22.74 -5.98 -5.74
C PRO A 33 21.98 -6.31 -4.43
N PRO A 34 22.68 -6.84 -3.42
CA PRO A 34 22.07 -7.13 -2.13
C PRO A 34 21.51 -5.86 -1.48
N LEU A 35 20.30 -5.97 -0.92
CA LEU A 35 19.67 -4.87 -0.20
C LEU A 35 20.39 -4.67 1.15
N GLY A 36 21.00 -3.50 1.34
CA GLY A 36 21.66 -3.15 2.60
C GLY A 36 20.67 -2.83 3.73
N GLU A 37 21.16 -2.76 4.96
CA GLU A 37 20.37 -2.43 6.15
C GLU A 37 19.61 -1.09 6.01
N ASP A 38 20.20 -0.12 5.30
CA ASP A 38 19.60 1.19 4.99
C ASP A 38 18.27 1.09 4.24
N PHE A 39 18.13 0.07 3.39
CA PHE A 39 16.89 -0.19 2.66
C PHE A 39 15.78 -0.62 3.62
N PHE A 40 16.10 -1.55 4.53
CA PHE A 40 15.16 -2.06 5.51
C PHE A 40 14.84 -1.04 6.61
N ALA A 41 15.80 -0.20 6.99
CA ALA A 41 15.59 0.92 7.91
C ALA A 41 14.58 1.95 7.36
N LYS A 42 14.53 2.13 6.03
CA LYS A 42 13.55 2.98 5.32
C LYS A 42 12.24 2.24 4.99
N ALA A 43 12.21 0.92 5.11
CA ALA A 43 11.03 0.09 4.89
C ALA A 43 10.10 0.16 6.12
N THR A 44 9.58 1.34 6.40
CA THR A 44 8.80 1.62 7.61
C THR A 44 7.31 1.30 7.49
N GLU A 45 6.78 1.02 6.29
CA GLU A 45 5.34 0.88 6.07
C GLU A 45 4.97 -0.50 5.52
N ALA A 46 4.18 -1.25 6.28
CA ALA A 46 3.58 -2.50 5.81
C ALA A 46 2.62 -2.20 4.66
N TRP A 47 3.06 -2.52 3.44
CA TRP A 47 2.24 -2.37 2.24
C TRP A 47 1.55 -3.70 1.92
N PRO A 48 0.22 -3.75 1.69
CA PRO A 48 -0.71 -2.63 1.67
C PRO A 48 -1.19 -2.21 3.07
N PRO A 49 -1.54 -0.93 3.28
CA PRO A 49 -2.08 -0.46 4.54
C PRO A 49 -3.36 -1.23 4.93
N THR A 50 -3.53 -1.42 6.24
CA THR A 50 -4.72 -2.04 6.81
C THR A 50 -5.95 -1.23 6.44
N LYS A 51 -6.93 -1.90 5.80
CA LYS A 51 -8.19 -1.26 5.44
C LYS A 51 -9.11 -1.29 6.65
N GLN A 52 -9.63 -0.13 7.04
CA GLN A 52 -10.67 -0.05 8.06
C GLN A 52 -12.03 -0.19 7.38
N GLN A 53 -12.91 -1.01 7.95
CA GLN A 53 -14.29 -1.13 7.52
C GLN A 53 -15.10 0.03 8.11
N LEU A 54 -15.76 0.78 7.23
CA LEU A 54 -16.54 1.97 7.56
C LEU A 54 -17.81 1.94 6.71
N THR A 55 -18.93 2.34 7.31
CA THR A 55 -20.19 2.59 6.60
C THR A 55 -20.25 4.06 6.19
N ILE A 56 -20.23 4.35 4.89
CA ILE A 56 -20.44 5.70 4.33
C ILE A 56 -21.72 5.76 3.51
N ARG A 57 -22.33 6.93 3.46
CA ARG A 57 -23.40 7.25 2.50
C ARG A 57 -22.78 7.90 1.26
N LEU A 58 -23.21 7.45 0.09
CA LEU A 58 -22.82 8.00 -1.21
C LEU A 58 -24.10 8.33 -1.98
N ASP A 59 -24.04 9.36 -2.82
CA ASP A 59 -25.15 9.71 -3.69
C ASP A 59 -25.45 8.58 -4.69
N THR A 60 -26.72 8.47 -5.07
CA THR A 60 -27.23 7.37 -5.89
C THR A 60 -26.59 7.34 -7.28
N ASP A 61 -26.40 8.50 -7.89
CA ASP A 61 -25.75 8.69 -9.19
C ASP A 61 -24.28 8.27 -9.15
N VAL A 62 -23.53 8.69 -8.12
CA VAL A 62 -22.13 8.31 -7.90
C VAL A 62 -21.99 6.80 -7.73
N LEU A 63 -22.89 6.18 -6.94
CA LEU A 63 -22.88 4.73 -6.76
C LEU A 63 -23.19 3.99 -8.07
N THR A 64 -24.13 4.52 -8.86
CA THR A 64 -24.52 3.96 -10.16
C THR A 64 -23.34 4.02 -11.14
N TRP A 65 -22.69 5.18 -11.26
CA TRP A 65 -21.50 5.36 -12.10
C TRP A 65 -20.35 4.42 -11.68
N LEU A 66 -20.08 4.30 -10.38
CA LEU A 66 -19.04 3.41 -9.85
C LEU A 66 -19.31 1.93 -10.16
N LYS A 67 -20.58 1.51 -10.09
CA LYS A 67 -21.03 0.15 -10.40
C LYS A 67 -21.08 -0.15 -11.90
N ALA A 68 -21.32 0.85 -12.76
CA ALA A 68 -21.36 0.69 -14.21
C ALA A 68 -20.05 0.11 -14.77
N SER A 69 -18.92 0.43 -14.13
CA SER A 69 -17.59 -0.12 -14.44
C SER A 69 -17.35 -1.54 -13.86
N GLY A 70 -18.40 -2.26 -13.47
CA GLY A 70 -18.36 -3.66 -13.05
C GLY A 70 -17.84 -3.93 -11.63
N ARG A 71 -17.51 -5.20 -11.36
CA ARG A 71 -17.05 -5.70 -10.04
C ARG A 71 -15.83 -4.91 -9.55
N GLY A 72 -15.77 -4.66 -8.24
CA GLY A 72 -14.63 -4.00 -7.60
C GLY A 72 -14.82 -2.49 -7.36
N TYR A 73 -16.03 -1.97 -7.48
CA TYR A 73 -16.34 -0.56 -7.21
C TYR A 73 -15.85 -0.09 -5.82
N GLN A 74 -15.92 -0.93 -4.78
CA GLN A 74 -15.36 -0.62 -3.45
C GLN A 74 -13.83 -0.38 -3.47
N THR A 75 -13.09 -1.19 -4.23
CA THR A 75 -11.65 -0.98 -4.41
C THR A 75 -11.37 0.29 -5.21
N ARG A 76 -12.24 0.60 -6.19
CA ARG A 76 -12.16 1.80 -7.00
C ARG A 76 -12.42 3.07 -6.19
N ILE A 77 -13.39 3.04 -5.25
CA ILE A 77 -13.63 4.12 -4.27
C ILE A 77 -12.34 4.44 -3.52
N ASN A 78 -11.70 3.43 -2.93
CA ASN A 78 -10.46 3.64 -2.17
C ASN A 78 -9.33 4.20 -3.04
N ARG A 79 -9.22 3.76 -4.30
CA ARG A 79 -8.22 4.27 -5.26
C ARG A 79 -8.44 5.75 -5.59
N ILE A 80 -9.69 6.15 -5.84
CA ILE A 80 -10.05 7.54 -6.13
C ILE A 80 -9.72 8.42 -4.92
N LEU A 81 -10.17 8.01 -3.72
CA LEU A 81 -9.91 8.76 -2.48
C LEU A 81 -8.42 8.93 -2.20
N ARG A 82 -7.62 7.87 -2.44
CA ARG A 82 -6.17 7.90 -2.28
C ARG A 82 -5.50 8.89 -3.25
N ALA A 83 -5.85 8.84 -4.54
CA ALA A 83 -5.30 9.76 -5.53
C ALA A 83 -5.61 11.23 -5.18
N VAL A 84 -6.82 11.52 -4.69
CA VAL A 84 -7.21 12.86 -4.23
C VAL A 84 -6.47 13.27 -2.96
N MET A 85 -6.24 12.33 -2.04
CA MET A 85 -5.48 12.59 -0.81
C MET A 85 -4.01 12.90 -1.12
N GLU A 86 -3.40 12.16 -2.03
CA GLU A 86 -1.99 12.27 -2.41
C GLU A 86 -1.72 13.52 -3.28
N SER A 87 -2.68 13.94 -4.11
CA SER A 87 -2.55 15.16 -4.93
C SER A 87 -2.72 16.45 -4.13
N ARG A 88 -3.31 16.40 -2.94
CA ARG A 88 -3.42 17.56 -2.06
C ARG A 88 -2.07 17.78 -1.37
N PRO A 89 -1.47 18.98 -1.48
CA PRO A 89 -0.25 19.28 -0.73
C PRO A 89 -0.55 19.06 0.75
N ARG A 90 0.29 18.27 1.45
CA ARG A 90 0.15 18.02 2.89
C ARG A 90 0.01 19.38 3.54
N ARG A 91 -1.18 19.69 4.08
CA ARG A 91 -1.45 20.96 4.76
C ARG A 91 -0.53 21.01 5.96
N ARG A 92 0.68 21.55 5.76
CA ARG A 92 1.78 21.63 6.73
C ARG A 92 1.21 22.09 8.05
N ALA A 93 1.05 21.18 9.01
CA ALA A 93 1.03 21.39 10.45
C ALA A 93 0.50 22.75 10.98
N ARG A 94 -0.53 23.35 10.34
CA ARG A 94 -0.92 24.75 10.60
C ARG A 94 -1.69 24.92 11.91
N ALA A 95 -1.95 23.82 12.60
CA ALA A 95 -2.56 23.81 13.93
C ALA A 95 -1.53 23.80 15.08
N ARG A 96 -0.25 23.46 14.84
CA ARG A 96 0.76 23.41 15.93
C ARG A 96 1.27 24.78 16.38
N ARG A 97 1.03 25.86 15.62
CA ARG A 97 1.50 27.21 15.99
C ARG A 97 0.44 28.10 16.66
N LYS A 98 -0.87 27.86 16.46
CA LYS A 98 -1.92 28.66 17.13
C LYS A 98 -2.11 28.31 18.61
N ALA A 99 -1.57 27.19 19.07
CA ALA A 99 -1.56 26.83 20.48
C ALA A 99 -0.56 27.66 21.31
N HIS A 100 0.45 28.28 20.69
CA HIS A 100 1.42 29.08 21.43
C HIS A 100 0.94 30.51 21.72
N THR A 101 0.01 31.05 20.92
CA THR A 101 -0.53 32.42 21.10
C THR A 101 -1.69 32.52 22.09
N ARG A 102 -2.18 31.41 22.65
CA ARG A 102 -3.28 31.44 23.64
C ARG A 102 -2.79 31.37 25.10
N THR A 103 -1.52 31.08 25.33
CA THR A 103 -0.96 30.99 26.70
C THR A 103 -0.48 32.35 27.24
N GLU A 104 -0.18 33.33 26.39
CA GLU A 104 0.31 34.65 26.85
C GLU A 104 -0.79 35.68 27.17
N GLN A 105 -2.03 35.48 26.72
CA GLN A 105 -3.13 36.41 27.01
C GLN A 105 -3.90 36.09 28.31
N ALA A 106 -3.48 35.07 29.06
CA ALA A 106 -4.08 34.70 30.34
C ALA A 106 -3.21 35.06 31.56
N ALA A 107 -2.11 35.80 31.35
CA ALA A 107 -1.16 36.19 32.40
C ALA A 107 -1.04 37.72 32.58
N ARG A 108 -2.13 38.46 32.33
CA ARG A 108 -2.27 39.88 32.70
C ARG A 108 -3.63 40.12 33.32
#